data_AF-A0A9D1RSK6-F1
#
_entry.id   AF-A0A9D1RSK6-F1
#
_cell.length_a   1.000
_cell.length_b   1.000
_cell.length_c   1.000
_cell.angle_alpha   90.00
_cell.angle_beta   90.00
_cell.angle_gamma   90.00
#
_symmetry.space_group_name_H-M   'P 1'
#
loop_
_entity.id
_entity.type
_entity.pdbx_description
1 polymer ?
#
loop_
_entity_poly.entity_id
_entity_poly.type
_entity_poly.pdbx_seq_one_letter_code
_entity_poly.pdbx_strand_id
1 'polypeptide(L)'
;MPNPSIRWSVPSDGHTFPIYAGPPKDMDRVAEYAEERDVATIRFGGDTWQLEKDKGPLMRATTGEATGSQVFTAIGDANTFGASQVVTCTADRHRVVVRAENRKEFVLFNASDLEQGEQLDLRKAEKIGQFTSENGGLKNLHLQLEGSGQNLPLDVQVFLSWVARHAMESRMLSNTWRISIFLLILVPFILLYLFNIIDF
;
A
#
# COMPACT_ATOMS: atom_id res chain seq x y z
N MET A 1 13.58 20.78 -1.34
CA MET A 1 13.38 21.75 -0.21
C MET A 1 11.90 21.62 0.11
N PRO A 2 11.48 21.24 1.33
CA PRO A 2 10.07 20.91 1.59
C PRO A 2 9.19 22.13 1.28
N ASN A 3 8.09 21.88 0.56
CA ASN A 3 7.19 22.94 0.10
C ASN A 3 6.71 23.81 1.28
N PRO A 4 7.03 25.12 1.31
CA PRO A 4 6.74 25.99 2.45
C PRO A 4 5.25 26.27 2.65
N SER A 5 4.38 25.91 1.69
CA SER A 5 2.93 26.05 1.84
C SER A 5 2.27 24.95 2.68
N ILE A 6 2.96 23.82 2.90
CA ILE A 6 2.41 22.71 3.68
C ILE A 6 2.89 22.83 5.13
N ARG A 7 1.97 23.13 6.05
CA ARG A 7 2.24 23.12 7.49
C ARG A 7 2.25 21.68 7.99
N TRP A 8 3.45 21.11 8.07
CA TRP A 8 3.69 19.80 8.67
C TRP A 8 3.43 19.87 10.17
N SER A 9 2.36 19.23 10.66
CA SER A 9 2.21 18.99 12.09
C SER A 9 3.27 17.98 12.54
N VAL A 10 3.86 18.19 13.72
CA VAL A 10 4.74 17.19 14.32
C VAL A 10 3.90 15.94 14.60
N PRO A 11 4.28 14.74 14.13
CA PRO A 11 3.56 13.51 14.43
C PRO A 11 3.42 13.36 15.94
N SER A 12 2.20 13.50 16.46
CA SER A 12 1.97 13.60 17.91
C SER A 12 1.94 12.25 18.62
N ASP A 13 1.83 11.13 17.90
CA ASP A 13 1.35 9.88 18.50
C ASP A 13 1.91 8.56 17.91
N GLY A 14 2.79 8.60 16.91
CA GLY A 14 3.31 7.37 16.28
C GLY A 14 2.35 6.65 15.33
N HIS A 15 1.17 7.24 15.05
CA HIS A 15 0.18 6.74 14.11
C HIS A 15 0.16 7.51 12.78
N THR A 16 1.03 8.52 12.64
CA THR A 16 1.20 9.31 11.42
C THR A 16 2.45 8.88 10.66
N PHE A 17 2.32 8.68 9.34
CA PHE A 17 3.37 8.28 8.44
C PHE A 17 3.52 9.27 7.27
N PRO A 18 4.74 9.77 7.00
CA PRO A 18 4.98 10.64 5.86
C PRO A 18 4.86 9.87 4.54
N ILE A 19 4.25 10.51 3.54
CA ILE A 19 4.22 10.06 2.15
C ILE A 19 5.16 10.97 1.35
N TYR A 20 6.02 10.35 0.57
CA TYR A 20 7.02 11.01 -0.27
C TYR A 20 6.72 10.76 -1.74
N ALA A 21 6.97 11.76 -2.57
CA ALA A 21 6.81 11.68 -4.01
C ALA A 21 7.95 12.43 -4.72
N GLY A 22 8.11 12.15 -6.01
CA GLY A 22 9.17 12.72 -6.84
C GLY A 22 10.27 11.71 -7.20
N PRO A 23 11.33 12.19 -7.88
CA PRO A 23 12.42 11.32 -8.34
C PRO A 23 13.16 10.67 -7.16
N PRO A 24 13.70 9.45 -7.30
CA PRO A 24 14.38 8.76 -6.19
C PRO A 24 15.53 9.54 -5.54
N LYS A 25 16.15 10.48 -6.26
CA LYS A 25 17.26 11.32 -5.78
C LYS A 25 16.82 12.61 -5.08
N ASP A 26 15.55 12.99 -5.20
CA ASP A 26 15.01 14.26 -4.69
C ASP A 26 13.54 14.08 -4.30
N MET A 27 13.28 13.13 -3.40
CA MET A 27 11.94 12.88 -2.90
C MET A 27 11.55 13.94 -1.88
N ASP A 28 10.48 14.67 -2.15
CA ASP A 28 9.90 15.61 -1.20
C ASP A 28 8.75 14.96 -0.45
N ARG A 29 8.57 15.37 0.82
CA ARG A 29 7.40 15.00 1.60
C ARG A 29 6.21 15.75 1.01
N VAL A 30 5.15 15.03 0.62
CA VAL A 30 3.99 15.62 -0.05
C VAL A 30 2.69 15.41 0.69
N ALA A 31 2.57 14.34 1.46
CA ALA A 31 1.37 14.04 2.24
C ALA A 31 1.69 13.38 3.58
N GLU A 32 0.68 13.29 4.44
CA GLU A 32 0.72 12.54 5.70
C GLU A 32 -0.44 11.56 5.74
N TYR A 33 -0.15 10.28 5.97
CA TYR A 33 -1.16 9.28 6.29
C TYR A 33 -1.28 9.18 7.81
N ALA A 34 -2.49 9.22 8.36
CA ALA A 34 -2.74 9.01 9.78
C ALA A 34 -3.90 8.03 9.97
N GLU A 35 -3.82 7.22 11.01
CA GLU A 35 -4.89 6.30 11.40
C GLU A 35 -5.15 6.42 12.90
N GLU A 36 -6.30 7.01 13.25
CA GLU A 36 -6.71 7.23 14.63
C GLU A 36 -8.08 6.58 14.86
N ARG A 37 -8.17 5.69 15.85
CA ARG A 37 -9.44 5.05 16.26
C ARG A 37 -10.25 4.47 15.08
N ASP A 38 -9.57 3.71 14.22
CA ASP A 38 -10.10 3.10 12.99
C ASP A 38 -10.53 4.08 11.89
N VAL A 39 -10.22 5.37 12.04
CA VAL A 39 -10.40 6.39 11.01
C VAL A 39 -9.06 6.64 10.33
N ALA A 40 -8.96 6.23 9.07
CA ALA A 40 -7.79 6.43 8.24
C ALA A 40 -7.97 7.68 7.37
N THR A 41 -6.98 8.58 7.39
CA THR A 41 -7.00 9.82 6.61
C THR A 41 -5.66 10.09 5.94
N ILE A 42 -5.71 10.81 4.81
CA ILE A 42 -4.51 11.39 4.18
C ILE A 42 -4.66 12.91 4.16
N ARG A 43 -3.65 13.62 4.64
CA ARG A 43 -3.55 15.07 4.49
C ARG A 43 -2.63 15.38 3.32
N PHE A 44 -3.16 16.04 2.30
CA PHE A 44 -2.43 16.36 1.08
C PHE A 44 -2.85 17.73 0.56
N GLY A 45 -1.88 18.63 0.33
CA GLY A 45 -2.16 19.93 -0.31
C GLY A 45 -3.12 20.86 0.45
N GLY A 46 -3.30 20.66 1.76
CA GLY A 46 -4.30 21.38 2.57
C GLY A 46 -5.68 20.74 2.58
N ASP A 47 -5.87 19.65 1.84
CA ASP A 47 -7.08 18.83 1.83
C ASP A 47 -6.93 17.57 2.71
N THR A 48 -8.05 17.01 3.17
CA THR A 48 -8.09 15.79 3.98
C THR A 48 -8.95 14.74 3.32
N TRP A 49 -8.32 13.63 2.93
CA TRP A 49 -8.97 12.51 2.29
C TRP A 49 -9.47 11.52 3.32
N GLN A 50 -10.65 10.97 3.08
CA GLN A 50 -11.22 9.89 3.87
C GLN A 50 -10.85 8.56 3.24
N LEU A 51 -10.29 7.67 4.04
CA LEU A 51 -9.84 6.35 3.58
C LEU A 51 -10.70 5.25 4.17
N GLU A 52 -11.16 4.37 3.30
CA GLU A 52 -11.88 3.17 3.67
C GLU A 52 -11.06 1.96 3.24
N LYS A 53 -10.66 1.17 4.24
CA LYS A 53 -10.01 -0.12 4.06
C LYS A 53 -10.84 -1.15 4.83
N ASP A 54 -11.50 -2.06 4.11
CA ASP A 54 -12.19 -3.18 4.73
C ASP A 54 -11.29 -4.43 4.69
N LYS A 55 -11.67 -5.49 5.40
CA LYS A 55 -10.98 -6.79 5.36
C LYS A 55 -11.06 -7.47 3.99
N GLY A 56 -11.94 -6.98 3.12
CA GLY A 56 -12.12 -7.47 1.75
C GLY A 56 -10.99 -7.05 0.79
N PRO A 57 -11.22 -7.20 -0.52
CA PRO A 57 -10.23 -6.84 -1.54
C PRO A 57 -10.38 -5.40 -2.05
N LEU A 58 -11.28 -4.60 -1.48
CA LEU A 58 -11.55 -3.23 -1.92
C LEU A 58 -10.97 -2.23 -0.93
N MET A 59 -10.26 -1.24 -1.46
CA MET A 59 -9.88 -0.01 -0.76
C MET A 59 -10.43 1.19 -1.52
N ARG A 60 -10.86 2.21 -0.78
CA ARG A 60 -11.39 3.45 -1.34
C ARG A 60 -10.77 4.65 -0.66
N ALA A 61 -10.35 5.64 -1.45
CA ALA A 61 -9.99 6.96 -0.95
C ALA A 61 -10.94 7.98 -1.55
N THR A 62 -11.55 8.79 -0.71
CA THR A 62 -12.42 9.90 -1.12
C THR A 62 -11.67 11.20 -0.83
N THR A 63 -11.33 11.95 -1.87
CA THR A 63 -10.69 13.26 -1.71
C THR A 63 -11.67 14.24 -1.06
N GLY A 64 -11.19 15.30 -0.43
CA GLY A 64 -12.09 16.28 0.18
C GLY A 64 -12.75 17.21 -0.85
N GLU A 65 -13.65 18.06 -0.33
CA GLU A 65 -14.49 18.95 -1.14
C GLU A 65 -13.66 19.95 -1.96
N ALA A 66 -12.51 20.38 -1.45
CA ALA A 66 -11.61 21.30 -2.13
C ALA A 66 -11.07 20.75 -3.46
N THR A 67 -10.99 19.43 -3.58
CA THR A 67 -10.56 18.69 -4.79
C THR A 67 -11.73 18.08 -5.57
N GLY A 68 -12.97 18.39 -5.21
CA GLY A 68 -14.16 17.94 -5.93
C GLY A 68 -14.65 16.54 -5.56
N SER A 69 -14.31 16.03 -4.38
CA SER A 69 -14.83 14.76 -3.84
C SER A 69 -14.67 13.56 -4.77
N GLN A 70 -13.50 13.45 -5.41
CA GLN A 70 -13.16 12.33 -6.27
C GLN A 70 -13.00 11.05 -5.46
N VAL A 71 -13.33 9.92 -6.09
CA VAL A 71 -13.25 8.59 -5.49
C VAL A 71 -12.21 7.78 -6.23
N PHE A 72 -11.15 7.41 -5.51
CA PHE A 72 -10.11 6.50 -5.99
C PHE A 72 -10.34 5.11 -5.40
N THR A 73 -10.12 4.08 -6.20
CA THR A 73 -10.38 2.69 -5.80
C THR A 73 -9.19 1.80 -6.09
N ALA A 74 -8.95 0.84 -5.21
CA ALA A 74 -7.99 -0.23 -5.45
C ALA A 74 -8.64 -1.58 -5.14
N ILE A 75 -8.57 -2.51 -6.09
CA ILE A 75 -9.24 -3.81 -6.03
C ILE A 75 -8.20 -4.92 -6.21
N GLY A 76 -8.08 -5.78 -5.21
CA GLY A 76 -7.26 -6.99 -5.25
C GLY A 76 -7.94 -8.14 -6.00
N ASP A 77 -7.14 -9.05 -6.55
CA ASP A 77 -7.57 -10.26 -7.27
C ASP A 77 -7.95 -11.45 -6.37
N ALA A 78 -7.77 -11.34 -5.06
CA ALA A 78 -8.12 -12.37 -4.08
C ALA A 78 -9.27 -11.95 -3.15
N ASN A 79 -9.66 -12.80 -2.20
CA ASN A 79 -10.71 -12.47 -1.22
C ASN A 79 -10.30 -11.38 -0.21
N THR A 80 -9.01 -11.13 -0.05
CA THR A 80 -8.46 -10.12 0.87
C THR A 80 -7.27 -9.43 0.23
N PHE A 81 -7.03 -8.17 0.58
CA PHE A 81 -5.88 -7.42 0.09
C PHE A 81 -4.53 -8.11 0.37
N GLY A 82 -4.37 -8.72 1.55
CA GLY A 82 -3.14 -9.44 1.92
C GLY A 82 -2.89 -10.71 1.11
N ALA A 83 -3.93 -11.35 0.56
CA ALA A 83 -3.80 -12.52 -0.30
C ALA A 83 -3.61 -12.17 -1.79
N SER A 84 -3.92 -10.93 -2.17
CA SER A 84 -3.95 -10.50 -3.56
C SER A 84 -2.53 -10.42 -4.15
N GLN A 85 -2.34 -10.94 -5.36
CA GLN A 85 -1.08 -10.84 -6.13
C GLN A 85 -1.13 -9.69 -7.12
N VAL A 86 -2.32 -9.33 -7.56
CA VAL A 86 -2.57 -8.23 -8.49
C VAL A 86 -3.59 -7.29 -7.84
N VAL A 87 -3.26 -6.01 -7.79
CA VAL A 87 -4.14 -4.95 -7.30
C VAL A 87 -4.33 -3.93 -8.42
N THR A 88 -5.57 -3.77 -8.86
CA THR A 88 -5.93 -2.77 -9.87
C THR A 88 -6.33 -1.48 -9.18
N CYS A 89 -5.57 -0.42 -9.42
CA CYS A 89 -5.80 0.93 -8.90
C CYS A 89 -6.43 1.79 -10.00
N THR A 90 -7.56 2.43 -9.69
CA THR A 90 -8.25 3.37 -10.57
C THR A 90 -8.34 4.71 -9.86
N ALA A 91 -7.70 5.73 -10.42
CA ALA A 91 -7.71 7.09 -9.91
C ALA A 91 -8.00 8.06 -11.06
N ASP A 92 -9.23 8.57 -11.09
CA ASP A 92 -9.77 9.37 -12.20
C ASP A 92 -9.60 8.63 -13.56
N ARG A 93 -8.88 9.21 -14.52
CA ARG A 93 -8.56 8.58 -15.82
C ARG A 93 -7.34 7.65 -15.78
N HIS A 94 -6.61 7.62 -14.67
CA HIS A 94 -5.36 6.88 -14.56
C HIS A 94 -5.65 5.51 -13.98
N ARG A 95 -5.15 4.48 -14.66
CA ARG A 95 -5.28 3.11 -14.19
C ARG A 95 -3.91 2.46 -14.10
N VAL A 96 -3.66 1.89 -12.94
CA VAL A 96 -2.35 1.34 -12.58
C VAL A 96 -2.55 -0.04 -11.99
N VAL A 97 -1.79 -1.01 -12.49
CA VAL A 97 -1.80 -2.37 -11.95
C VAL A 97 -0.56 -2.55 -11.09
N VAL A 98 -0.77 -2.85 -9.82
CA VAL A 98 0.28 -3.21 -8.88
C VAL A 98 0.35 -4.72 -8.84
N ARG A 99 1.52 -5.29 -9.17
CA ARG A 99 1.75 -6.73 -9.13
C ARG A 99 2.85 -7.07 -8.13
N ALA A 100 2.60 -8.09 -7.33
CA ALA A 100 3.63 -8.69 -6.51
C ALA A 100 4.54 -9.58 -7.35
N GLU A 101 5.84 -9.29 -7.35
CA GLU A 101 6.86 -10.23 -7.85
C GLU A 101 7.30 -11.17 -6.74
N ASN A 102 7.45 -10.61 -5.54
CA ASN A 102 7.73 -11.36 -4.34
C ASN A 102 6.86 -10.82 -3.20
N ARG A 103 6.97 -11.43 -2.03
CA ARG A 103 6.29 -11.01 -0.82
C ARG A 103 6.72 -9.61 -0.36
N LYS A 104 7.96 -9.22 -0.65
CA LYS A 104 8.56 -7.94 -0.24
C LYS A 104 8.80 -6.97 -1.39
N GLU A 105 8.44 -7.34 -2.61
CA GLU A 105 8.74 -6.56 -3.81
C GLU A 105 7.54 -6.55 -4.75
N PHE A 106 7.17 -5.34 -5.17
CA PHE A 106 6.03 -5.08 -6.02
C PHE A 106 6.42 -4.13 -7.14
N VAL A 107 5.84 -4.37 -8.30
CA VAL A 107 6.06 -3.59 -9.52
C VAL A 107 4.74 -2.98 -9.97
N LEU A 108 4.79 -1.74 -10.42
CA LEU A 108 3.65 -1.00 -10.95
C LEU A 108 3.73 -0.96 -12.46
N PHE A 109 2.59 -1.19 -13.10
CA PHE A 109 2.42 -1.13 -14.54
C PHE A 109 1.34 -0.13 -14.93
N ASN A 110 1.57 0.58 -16.03
CA ASN A 110 0.54 1.44 -16.62
C ASN A 110 -0.53 0.56 -17.27
N ALA A 111 -1.80 0.85 -16.95
CA ALA A 111 -2.96 0.17 -17.50
C ALA A 111 -4.03 1.17 -17.98
N SER A 112 -3.64 2.43 -18.25
CA SER A 112 -4.56 3.50 -18.65
C SER A 112 -5.26 3.22 -19.97
N ASP A 113 -4.63 2.42 -20.85
CA ASP A 113 -5.18 2.03 -22.15
C ASP A 113 -6.14 0.82 -22.08
N LEU A 114 -6.37 0.22 -20.90
CA LEU A 114 -7.20 -0.98 -20.74
C LEU A 114 -8.59 -0.68 -20.16
N GLU A 115 -9.60 -1.32 -20.73
CA GLU A 115 -10.98 -1.28 -20.23
C GLU A 115 -11.16 -2.08 -18.94
N GLN A 116 -12.15 -1.72 -18.12
CA GLN A 116 -12.43 -2.37 -16.84
C GLN A 116 -12.66 -3.88 -17.02
N GLY A 117 -11.89 -4.70 -16.30
CA GLY A 117 -11.96 -6.17 -16.37
C GLY A 117 -11.01 -6.83 -17.38
N GLU A 118 -10.29 -6.08 -18.21
CA GLU A 118 -9.31 -6.66 -19.13
C GLU A 118 -7.99 -6.99 -18.41
N GLN A 119 -7.46 -8.18 -18.68
CA GLN A 119 -6.21 -8.65 -18.09
C GLN A 119 -5.03 -8.03 -18.83
N LEU A 120 -4.22 -7.24 -18.11
CA LEU A 120 -3.03 -6.59 -18.65
C LEU A 120 -2.01 -7.62 -19.14
N ASP A 121 -1.60 -7.54 -20.41
CA ASP A 121 -0.47 -8.29 -20.94
C ASP A 121 0.84 -7.70 -20.41
N LEU A 122 1.37 -8.34 -19.37
CA LEU A 122 2.59 -7.96 -18.66
C LEU A 122 3.84 -7.91 -19.54
N ARG A 123 3.81 -8.53 -20.74
CA ARG A 123 4.95 -8.48 -21.68
C ARG A 123 5.02 -7.17 -22.45
N LYS A 124 3.90 -6.46 -22.58
CA LYS A 124 3.78 -5.18 -23.29
C LYS A 124 3.55 -4.00 -22.36
N ALA A 125 3.15 -4.28 -21.12
CA ALA A 125 2.87 -3.27 -20.11
C ALA A 125 4.12 -2.45 -19.76
N GLU A 126 3.99 -1.12 -19.79
CA GLU A 126 5.06 -0.23 -19.37
C GLU A 126 5.20 -0.27 -17.84
N LYS A 127 6.41 -0.58 -17.35
CA LYS A 127 6.74 -0.48 -15.93
C LYS A 127 6.87 0.99 -15.55
N ILE A 128 6.07 1.41 -14.56
CA ILE A 128 6.01 2.80 -14.11
C ILE A 128 6.59 3.01 -12.71
N GLY A 129 6.91 1.93 -12.01
CA GLY A 129 7.56 2.03 -10.72
C GLY A 129 7.65 0.70 -9.99
N GLN A 130 8.18 0.77 -8.78
CA GLN A 130 8.32 -0.36 -7.88
C GLN A 130 8.37 0.10 -6.42
N PHE A 131 8.08 -0.81 -5.50
CA PHE A 131 8.33 -0.59 -4.08
C PHE A 131 8.79 -1.88 -3.41
N THR A 132 9.71 -1.74 -2.46
CA THR A 132 10.32 -2.85 -1.71
C THR A 132 10.36 -2.55 -0.21
N SER A 133 10.30 -3.60 0.60
CA SER A 133 10.36 -3.53 2.06
C SER A 133 11.74 -3.93 2.64
N GLU A 134 12.77 -4.18 1.83
CA GLU A 134 14.01 -4.82 2.29
C GLU A 134 14.82 -4.06 3.36
N ASN A 135 14.93 -2.72 3.28
CA ASN A 135 15.92 -1.97 4.09
C ASN A 135 15.34 -1.01 5.15
N GLY A 136 14.08 -1.13 5.55
CA GLY A 136 13.53 -0.24 6.59
C GLY A 136 12.14 -0.59 7.13
N GLY A 137 11.62 -1.77 6.78
CA GLY A 137 10.25 -2.15 7.10
C GLY A 137 9.22 -1.14 6.56
N LEU A 138 8.01 -1.17 7.13
CA LEU A 138 6.89 -0.30 6.72
C LEU A 138 7.14 1.21 7.00
N LYS A 139 8.13 1.56 7.83
CA LYS A 139 8.40 2.95 8.20
C LYS A 139 9.04 3.76 7.06
N ASN A 140 9.92 3.11 6.29
CA ASN A 140 10.63 3.74 5.16
C ASN A 140 10.12 3.18 3.82
N LEU A 141 8.85 2.80 3.76
CA LEU A 141 8.27 2.32 2.50
C LEU A 141 8.06 3.52 1.58
N HIS A 142 8.75 3.49 0.44
CA HIS A 142 8.66 4.53 -0.57
C HIS A 142 8.34 3.91 -1.92
N LEU A 143 7.43 4.56 -2.63
CA LEU A 143 7.12 4.23 -4.01
C LEU A 143 8.16 4.88 -4.92
N GLN A 144 8.94 4.07 -5.63
CA GLN A 144 9.93 4.54 -6.60
C GLN A 144 9.26 4.56 -7.96
N LEU A 145 8.95 5.76 -8.46
CA LEU A 145 8.35 5.95 -9.78
C LEU A 145 9.43 6.19 -10.83
N GLU A 146 9.29 5.54 -11.97
CA GLU A 146 10.23 5.57 -13.09
C GLU A 146 9.47 5.81 -14.40
N GLY A 147 10.13 6.45 -15.37
CA GLY A 147 9.56 6.68 -16.70
C GLY A 147 8.24 7.44 -16.67
N SER A 148 7.20 6.90 -17.33
CA SER A 148 5.87 7.50 -17.39
C SER A 148 5.19 7.62 -16.03
N GLY A 149 5.61 6.85 -15.01
CA GLY A 149 5.11 6.96 -13.64
C GLY A 149 5.47 8.29 -12.96
N GLN A 150 6.57 8.93 -13.36
CA GLN A 150 6.96 10.24 -12.80
C GLN A 150 6.03 11.37 -13.27
N ASN A 151 5.39 11.20 -14.43
CA ASN A 151 4.46 12.16 -14.99
C ASN A 151 3.04 12.01 -14.45
N LEU A 152 2.80 11.04 -13.55
CA LEU A 152 1.49 10.90 -12.91
C LEU A 152 1.19 12.12 -12.04
N PRO A 153 -0.08 12.57 -12.03
CA PRO A 153 -0.56 13.58 -11.09
C PRO A 153 -0.23 13.22 -9.62
N LEU A 154 0.09 14.25 -8.83
CA LEU A 154 0.63 14.06 -7.48
C LEU A 154 -0.37 13.40 -6.51
N ASP A 155 -1.65 13.67 -6.68
CA ASP A 155 -2.76 12.98 -6.03
C ASP A 155 -2.76 11.46 -6.32
N VAL A 156 -2.55 11.05 -7.57
CA VAL A 156 -2.44 9.64 -7.95
C VAL A 156 -1.21 9.00 -7.30
N GLN A 157 -0.07 9.70 -7.24
CA GLN A 157 1.14 9.19 -6.57
C GLN A 157 0.93 8.99 -5.06
N VAL A 158 0.22 9.92 -4.41
CA VAL A 158 -0.14 9.83 -2.99
C VAL A 158 -1.07 8.65 -2.73
N PHE A 159 -2.10 8.47 -3.58
CA PHE A 159 -3.01 7.34 -3.51
C PHE A 159 -2.27 6.01 -3.67
N LEU A 160 -1.42 5.87 -4.69
CA LEU A 160 -0.64 4.65 -4.93
C LEU A 160 0.31 4.34 -3.77
N SER A 161 0.89 5.36 -3.15
CA SER A 161 1.76 5.19 -1.97
C SER A 161 1.00 4.61 -0.78
N TRP A 162 -0.23 5.06 -0.56
CA TRP A 162 -1.11 4.49 0.47
C TRP A 162 -1.51 3.03 0.18
N VAL A 163 -1.90 2.74 -1.07
CA VAL A 163 -2.22 1.36 -1.49
C VAL A 163 -1.01 0.44 -1.32
N ALA A 164 0.18 0.87 -1.75
CA ALA A 164 1.43 0.13 -1.60
C ALA A 164 1.73 -0.19 -0.12
N ARG A 165 1.53 0.79 0.77
CA ARG A 165 1.67 0.62 2.21
C ARG A 165 0.72 -0.45 2.75
N HIS A 166 -0.56 -0.35 2.41
CA HIS A 166 -1.56 -1.27 2.93
C HIS A 166 -1.36 -2.70 2.39
N ALA A 167 -0.95 -2.86 1.14
CA ALA A 167 -0.62 -4.16 0.55
C ALA A 167 0.53 -4.84 1.30
N MET A 168 1.57 -4.09 1.67
CA MET A 168 2.69 -4.60 2.48
C MET A 168 2.27 -4.95 3.90
N GLU A 169 1.52 -4.05 4.55
CA GLU A 169 1.05 -4.22 5.92
C GLU A 169 0.18 -5.48 6.06
N SER A 170 -0.81 -5.63 5.17
CA SER A 170 -1.73 -6.77 5.16
C SER A 170 -1.00 -8.10 4.99
N ARG A 171 0.04 -8.14 4.15
CA ARG A 171 0.87 -9.34 3.96
C ARG A 171 1.76 -9.66 5.15
N MET A 172 2.33 -8.65 5.80
CA MET A 172 3.12 -8.85 7.01
C MET A 172 2.26 -9.41 8.15
N LEU A 173 1.11 -8.78 8.42
CA LEU A 173 0.19 -9.20 9.46
C LEU A 173 -0.33 -10.63 9.25
N SER A 174 -0.76 -10.97 8.03
CA SER A 174 -1.25 -12.31 7.70
C SER A 174 -0.22 -13.41 8.01
N ASN A 175 1.05 -13.15 7.73
CA ASN A 175 2.09 -14.13 8.00
C ASN A 175 2.48 -14.22 9.48
N THR A 176 2.54 -13.09 10.18
CA THR A 176 2.80 -13.09 11.62
C THR A 176 1.75 -13.94 12.34
N TRP A 177 0.48 -13.79 11.97
CA TRP A 177 -0.60 -14.59 12.54
C TRP A 177 -0.47 -16.09 12.26
N ARG A 178 -0.08 -16.49 11.04
CA ARG A 178 0.20 -17.90 10.70
C ARG A 178 1.33 -18.49 11.53
N ILE A 179 2.42 -17.73 11.70
CA ILE A 179 3.56 -18.16 12.53
C ILE A 179 3.13 -18.28 13.99
N SER A 180 2.36 -17.31 14.51
CA SER A 180 1.85 -17.37 15.88
C SER A 180 0.97 -18.60 16.12
N ILE A 181 0.07 -18.94 15.19
CA ILE A 181 -0.76 -20.16 15.30
C ILE A 181 0.11 -21.41 15.24
N PHE A 182 1.05 -21.47 14.30
CA PHE A 182 1.96 -22.60 14.18
C PHE A 182 2.74 -22.82 15.49
N LEU A 183 3.27 -21.76 16.09
CA LEU A 183 3.97 -21.84 17.38
C LEU A 183 3.05 -22.27 18.52
N LEU A 184 1.81 -21.76 18.58
CA LEU A 184 0.82 -22.17 19.57
C LEU A 184 0.47 -23.66 19.48
N ILE A 185 0.46 -24.23 18.28
CA ILE A 185 0.25 -25.67 18.08
C ILE A 185 1.55 -26.43 18.37
N LEU A 186 2.71 -25.90 18.01
CA LEU A 186 4.00 -26.56 18.21
C LEU A 186 4.34 -26.76 19.70
N VAL A 187 4.01 -25.79 20.55
CA VAL A 187 4.28 -25.86 22.01
C VAL A 187 3.71 -27.12 22.67
N PRO A 188 2.41 -27.46 22.55
CA PRO A 188 1.89 -28.70 23.14
C PRO A 188 2.49 -29.96 22.52
N PHE A 189 2.81 -29.97 21.21
CA PHE A 189 3.52 -31.10 20.60
C PHE A 189 4.91 -31.32 21.22
N ILE A 190 5.66 -30.25 21.46
CA ILE A 190 6.97 -30.32 22.14
C ILE A 190 6.80 -30.86 23.56
N LEU A 191 5.79 -30.41 24.30
CA LEU A 191 5.53 -30.89 25.67
C LEU A 191 5.17 -32.39 25.67
N LEU A 192 4.31 -32.84 24.76
CA LEU A 192 3.91 -34.25 24.67
C LEU A 192 5.10 -35.16 24.30
N TYR A 193 6.00 -34.69 23.42
CA TYR A 193 7.26 -35.38 23.14
C TYR A 193 8.19 -35.43 24.36
N LEU A 194 8.37 -34.30 25.06
CA LEU A 194 9.25 -34.22 26.25
C LEU A 194 8.76 -35.12 27.39
N PHE A 195 7.46 -35.32 27.52
CA PHE A 195 6.86 -36.23 28.49
C PHE A 195 6.79 -37.70 28.01
N ASN A 196 7.40 -38.05 26.86
CA ASN A 196 7.36 -39.38 26.23
C ASN A 196 5.92 -39.91 26.04
N ILE A 197 4.97 -39.03 25.77
CA ILE A 197 3.58 -39.42 25.47
C ILE A 197 3.44 -39.81 23.99
N ILE A 198 4.35 -39.32 23.14
CA ILE A 198 4.39 -39.61 21.70
C ILE A 198 5.84 -39.86 21.31
N ASP A 199 6.10 -41.01 20.70
CA ASP A 199 7.38 -41.34 20.05
C ASP A 199 7.25 -41.02 18.55
N PHE A 200 8.21 -40.26 18.02
CA PHE A 200 8.33 -39.97 16.57
C PHE A 200 9.45 -40.80 15.95
#